data_AF-A0A3B0YMI6-F1
#
_entry.id   AF-A0A3B0YMI6-F1
#
_cell.length_a   1.000
_cell.length_b   1.000
_cell.length_c   1.000
_cell.angle_alpha   90.00
_cell.angle_beta   90.00
_cell.angle_gamma   90.00
#
_symmetry.space_group_name_H-M   'P 1'
#
loop_
_entity.id
_entity.type
_entity.pdbx_description
1 polymer ?
#
loop_
_entity_poly.entity_id
_entity_poly.type
_entity_poly.pdbx_seq_one_letter_code
_entity_poly.pdbx_strand_id
1 'polypeptide(L)' 'MEFDTSGQWGGEVKLTDGSRYYIAPISPPPGFPTTLRFKRI' A
#
# COMPACT_ATOMS: atom_id res chain seq x y z
N MET A 1 -2.36 -8.84 -4.01
CA MET A 1 -3.75 -8.43 -3.68
C MET A 1 -3.66 -7.09 -2.96
N GLU A 2 -4.40 -6.08 -3.43
CA GLU A 2 -4.48 -4.76 -2.80
C GLU A 2 -5.51 -4.79 -1.66
N PHE A 3 -5.22 -4.09 -0.57
CA PHE A 3 -6.10 -3.89 0.57
C PHE A 3 -6.33 -2.39 0.72
N ASP A 4 -7.51 -1.91 0.36
CA ASP A 4 -7.97 -0.54 0.60
C ASP A 4 -9.32 -0.62 1.33
N THR A 5 -9.25 -0.90 2.64
CA THR A 5 -10.45 -1.02 3.48
C THR A 5 -10.28 -0.21 4.74
N SER A 6 -11.39 0.13 5.41
CA SER A 6 -11.34 0.92 6.65
C SER A 6 -10.52 0.27 7.79
N GLY A 7 -10.24 -1.04 7.73
CA GLY A 7 -9.47 -1.77 8.75
C GLY A 7 -8.03 -2.10 8.36
N GLN A 8 -7.68 -2.02 7.07
CA GLN A 8 -6.34 -2.32 6.58
C GLN A 8 -6.05 -1.61 5.25
N TRP A 9 -4.83 -1.14 5.12
CA TRP A 9 -4.32 -0.49 3.92
C TRP A 9 -2.99 -1.10 3.48
N GLY A 10 -2.79 -1.38 2.19
CA GLY A 10 -1.54 -1.89 1.63
C GLY A 10 -1.72 -2.96 0.56
N GLY A 11 -0.76 -3.87 0.42
CA GLY A 11 -0.79 -4.94 -0.58
C GLY A 11 -0.06 -4.61 -1.88
N GLU A 12 -0.42 -5.31 -2.95
CA GLU A 12 0.18 -5.12 -4.27
C GLU A 12 -0.53 -3.99 -5.03
N VAL A 13 0.19 -2.93 -5.32
CA VAL A 13 -0.27 -1.74 -6.05
C VAL A 13 0.41 -1.67 -7.41
N LYS A 14 -0.39 -1.51 -8.46
CA LYS A 14 0.10 -1.31 -9.82
C LYS A 14 -0.04 0.16 -10.18
N LEU A 15 1.07 0.82 -10.48
CA LEU A 15 1.06 2.20 -10.97
C LEU A 15 0.71 2.23 -12.46
N THR A 16 0.26 3.40 -12.92
CA THR A 16 -0.09 3.66 -14.33
C THR A 16 1.08 3.46 -15.29
N ASP A 17 2.31 3.63 -14.81
CA ASP A 17 3.57 3.33 -15.50
C ASP A 17 3.86 1.82 -15.68
N GLY A 18 3.00 0.95 -15.12
CA GLY A 18 3.16 -0.51 -15.18
C GLY A 18 4.03 -1.10 -14.08
N SER A 19 4.75 -0.25 -13.33
CA SER A 19 5.52 -0.62 -12.14
C SER A 19 4.61 -1.21 -11.05
N ARG A 20 5.07 -2.31 -10.43
CA ARG A 20 4.36 -2.99 -9.33
C ARG A 20 5.10 -2.80 -8.02
N TYR A 21 4.36 -2.44 -6.99
CA TYR A 21 4.88 -2.22 -5.66
C TYR A 21 4.11 -3.04 -4.64
N TYR A 22 4.84 -3.56 -3.66
CA TYR A 22 4.26 -4.17 -2.49
C TYR A 22 4.40 -3.23 -1.29
N ILE A 23 3.27 -2.96 -0.66
CA ILE A 23 3.14 -2.23 0.60
C ILE A 23 2.77 -3.27 1.66
N ALA A 24 3.50 -3.32 2.76
CA ALA A 24 3.10 -4.17 3.87
C ALA A 24 1.71 -3.74 4.39
N PRO A 25 0.74 -4.66 4.57
CA PRO A 25 -0.57 -4.31 5.14
C PRO A 25 -0.42 -3.62 6.50
N ILE A 26 -1.11 -2.50 6.67
CA ILE A 26 -1.06 -1.66 7.86
C ILE A 26 -2.45 -1.61 8.49
N SER A 27 -2.53 -2.02 9.75
CA SER A 27 -3.75 -1.99 10.58
C SER A 27 -3.44 -1.44 11.97
N PRO A 28 -4.16 -0.39 12.43
CA PRO A 28 -5.14 0.41 11.67
C PRO A 28 -4.48 1.22 10.54
N PRO A 29 -5.25 1.70 9.55
CA PRO A 29 -4.73 2.59 8.52
C PRO A 29 -4.02 3.80 9.16
N PRO A 30 -2.84 4.19 8.67
CA PRO A 30 -2.12 5.31 9.24
C PRO A 30 -2.85 6.63 8.96
N GLY A 31 -2.78 7.58 9.90
CA GLY A 31 -3.25 8.93 9.66
C GLY A 31 -2.38 9.63 8.62
N PHE A 32 -3.01 10.28 7.64
CA PHE A 32 -2.30 11.04 6.60
C PHE A 32 -1.98 12.47 7.08
N PRO A 33 -0.80 13.03 6.73
CA PRO A 33 0.24 12.47 5.87
C PRO A 33 1.20 11.52 6.61
N THR A 34 1.58 10.41 5.99
CA THR A 34 2.55 9.44 6.52
C THR A 34 3.54 9.00 5.44
N THR A 35 4.72 8.53 5.85
CA THR A 35 5.75 8.01 4.93
C THR A 35 5.73 6.49 4.96
N LEU A 36 5.47 5.87 3.81
CA LEU A 36 5.43 4.42 3.67
C LEU A 36 6.61 3.91 2.85
N ARG A 37 7.12 2.74 3.23
CA ARG A 37 8.18 2.05 2.49
C ARG A 37 7.55 1.13 1.46
N PHE A 38 7.91 1.32 0.21
CA PHE A 38 7.47 0.50 -0.91
C PHE A 38 8.60 -0.46 -1.29
N LYS A 39 8.26 -1.71 -1.60
CA LYS A 39 9.19 -2.66 -2.24
C LYS A 39 8.75 -2.91 -3.67
N ARG A 40 9.62 -2.67 -4.64
CA ARG A 40 9.34 -3.02 -6.05
C ARG A 40 9.38 -4.54 -6.23
N ILE A 41 8.46 -5.07 -7.02
CA ILE A 41 8.31 -6.49 -7.40
C ILE A 41 8.35 -6.65 -8.90
#